data_AF-A0A0G0P7J4-F1
#
_entry.id   AF-A0A0G0P7J4-F1
#
_cell.length_a   1.000
_cell.length_b   1.000
_cell.length_c   1.000
_cell.angle_alpha   90.00
_cell.angle_beta   90.00
_cell.angle_gamma   90.00
#
_symmetry.space_group_name_H-M   'P 1'
#
loop_
_entity.id
_entity.type
_entity.pdbx_description
1 polymer ?
#
loop_
_entity_poly.entity_id
_entity_poly.type
_entity_poly.pdbx_seq_one_letter_code
_entity_poly.pdbx_strand_id
1 'polypeptide(L)'
;MVFVGVTSVSATESAWQNLNPTFENGLTGTANNCSPLTVSNGTVAAFPTCTITCNSGYSLSGSTCVVIASNSGGGGGGGTTYCTTVTYSEWGVCSNNLQTRTVLTKSPSNCTMTSDQQIAVQKACQPAIPATPATPATSTTPSTPAVPATPATPAVPAASQFIFTKKLEYGMKNDDVLQLQLRMEAEKLLTATPNGYFGNGTLQAVKDFQKKNNLNVTGVVDAATMEKLNTTIPPNAGMASIAVINDALYLKLKGRIILKVEAKGEAYYINPSDKRMYSLGRPDDAFKVMREKGIGITNANLNKIQIGLSDLSGADTDGDGLSDLLETAIGTDLNKADTDGDGFGDKEELINGFNPKGTGNISTQIIPSYAGKIFLQVEGKGEAWYVNPVDNKRYFLGRPADAFNVMRKLGLGIANKDFDRMK
;
A
#
# COMPACT_ATOMS: atom_id res chain seq x y z
N MET A 1 15.22 4.24 -71.15
CA MET A 1 16.63 4.11 -70.73
C MET A 1 16.69 4.61 -69.29
N VAL A 2 17.17 3.86 -68.29
CA VAL A 2 18.51 3.21 -68.14
C VAL A 2 19.59 4.27 -67.88
N PHE A 3 20.41 4.28 -66.81
CA PHE A 3 20.59 3.42 -65.60
C PHE A 3 21.20 4.35 -64.49
N VAL A 4 20.84 4.26 -63.19
CA VAL A 4 21.52 3.53 -62.08
C VAL A 4 22.84 4.14 -61.52
N GLY A 5 22.91 4.18 -60.18
CA GLY A 5 24.15 4.26 -59.36
C GLY A 5 24.33 5.60 -58.62
N VAL A 6 24.79 5.67 -57.36
CA VAL A 6 25.16 4.70 -56.28
C VAL A 6 25.01 5.45 -54.92
N THR A 7 25.05 4.88 -53.70
CA THR A 7 25.60 3.61 -53.18
C THR A 7 24.80 3.14 -51.94
N SER A 8 24.99 1.90 -51.47
CA SER A 8 24.44 1.35 -50.21
C SER A 8 25.30 1.66 -48.98
N VAL A 9 24.67 1.88 -47.81
CA VAL A 9 25.25 1.60 -46.49
C VAL A 9 24.21 0.91 -45.62
N SER A 10 24.58 -0.24 -45.05
CA SER A 10 23.78 -1.01 -44.09
C SER A 10 24.21 -0.69 -42.66
N ALA A 11 23.27 -0.40 -41.77
CA ALA A 11 23.47 -0.48 -40.33
C ALA A 11 22.18 -0.88 -39.61
N THR A 12 22.34 -1.86 -38.74
CA THR A 12 21.37 -2.57 -37.91
C THR A 12 20.52 -1.68 -36.98
N GLU A 13 19.22 -2.02 -36.90
CA GLU A 13 18.51 -2.28 -35.64
C GLU A 13 18.64 -1.20 -34.53
N SER A 14 17.85 -0.12 -34.64
CA SER A 14 17.24 0.51 -33.45
C SER A 14 16.12 1.52 -33.78
N ALA A 15 15.11 1.49 -32.91
CA ALA A 15 14.28 2.61 -32.44
C ALA A 15 12.91 2.93 -33.11
N TRP A 16 11.93 3.15 -32.22
CA TRP A 16 10.58 3.75 -32.39
C TRP A 16 9.52 2.92 -33.15
N GLN A 17 8.28 2.75 -32.67
CA GLN A 17 7.71 2.90 -31.32
C GLN A 17 6.36 2.15 -31.23
N ASN A 18 5.85 1.90 -30.02
CA ASN A 18 4.54 1.31 -29.74
C ASN A 18 3.36 2.24 -30.10
N LEU A 19 2.14 1.68 -30.12
CA LEU A 19 0.92 2.13 -29.40
C LEU A 19 -0.39 1.98 -30.20
N ASN A 20 -1.36 1.27 -29.61
CA ASN A 20 -2.79 1.41 -29.92
C ASN A 20 -3.36 2.51 -29.00
N PRO A 21 -3.88 3.64 -29.50
CA PRO A 21 -4.45 4.68 -28.65
C PRO A 21 -5.92 4.37 -28.28
N THR A 22 -6.21 4.29 -27.00
CA THR A 22 -7.57 4.45 -26.45
C THR A 22 -7.87 5.93 -26.23
N PHE A 23 -9.07 6.38 -26.60
CA PHE A 23 -9.54 7.76 -26.37
C PHE A 23 -10.56 7.80 -25.22
N GLU A 24 -10.64 8.94 -24.53
CA GLU A 24 -11.62 9.15 -23.45
C GLU A 24 -13.07 8.92 -23.92
N ASN A 25 -13.92 8.47 -22.99
CA ASN A 25 -15.33 8.11 -23.14
C ASN A 25 -15.66 6.76 -23.81
N GLY A 26 -14.69 5.90 -24.09
CA GLY A 26 -14.93 4.44 -24.16
C GLY A 26 -15.88 3.95 -25.27
N LEU A 27 -15.80 4.52 -26.47
CA LEU A 27 -16.62 4.11 -27.63
C LEU A 27 -15.72 3.59 -28.77
N THR A 28 -16.07 2.43 -29.34
CA THR A 28 -15.33 1.80 -30.43
C THR A 28 -15.88 2.19 -31.81
N GLY A 29 -14.96 2.40 -32.75
CA GLY A 29 -15.26 2.52 -34.18
C GLY A 29 -14.16 1.85 -35.00
N THR A 30 -14.53 1.02 -35.97
CA THR A 30 -13.56 0.33 -36.84
C THR A 30 -13.16 1.19 -38.02
N ALA A 31 -11.89 1.62 -38.06
CA ALA A 31 -11.29 2.19 -39.26
C ALA A 31 -10.82 1.06 -40.19
N ASN A 32 -11.33 1.02 -41.41
CA ASN A 32 -10.83 0.12 -42.46
C ASN A 32 -9.77 0.84 -43.31
N ASN A 33 -8.58 0.23 -43.45
CA ASN A 33 -7.49 0.63 -44.35
C ASN A 33 -6.92 2.06 -44.21
N CYS A 34 -6.44 2.43 -43.02
CA CYS A 34 -5.51 3.57 -42.87
C CYS A 34 -4.28 3.17 -42.02
N SER A 35 -3.08 3.29 -42.60
CA SER A 35 -1.77 3.14 -41.95
C SER A 35 -0.82 4.21 -42.49
N PRO A 36 0.07 4.81 -41.67
CA PRO A 36 0.19 4.70 -40.22
C PRO A 36 -0.68 5.73 -39.47
N LEU A 37 -0.88 5.50 -38.16
CA LEU A 37 -1.65 6.40 -37.28
C LEU A 37 -0.72 7.31 -36.48
N THR A 38 -0.91 8.62 -36.59
CA THR A 38 -0.35 9.60 -35.64
C THR A 38 -1.47 10.55 -35.22
N VAL A 39 -1.77 10.63 -33.92
CA VAL A 39 -2.67 11.66 -33.38
C VAL A 39 -2.07 12.22 -32.09
N SER A 40 -1.82 13.53 -32.10
CA SER A 40 -1.55 14.33 -30.91
C SER A 40 -2.79 15.16 -30.60
N ASN A 41 -3.01 15.45 -29.32
CA ASN A 41 -4.04 16.30 -28.73
C ASN A 41 -4.95 17.10 -29.70
N GLY A 42 -6.22 16.70 -29.79
CA GLY A 42 -7.32 17.61 -30.11
C GLY A 42 -7.63 17.92 -31.58
N THR A 43 -6.82 17.50 -32.56
CA THR A 43 -7.16 17.75 -33.99
C THR A 43 -6.57 16.71 -34.94
N VAL A 44 -7.40 16.17 -35.85
CA VAL A 44 -6.95 15.30 -36.96
C VAL A 44 -7.21 16.03 -38.28
N ALA A 45 -6.15 16.37 -39.01
CA ALA A 45 -6.24 16.97 -40.33
C ALA A 45 -6.68 15.93 -41.38
N ALA A 46 -7.63 16.32 -42.24
CA ALA A 46 -8.18 15.43 -43.25
C ALA A 46 -7.19 15.20 -44.42
N PHE A 47 -6.72 13.96 -44.57
CA PHE A 47 -6.12 13.47 -45.80
C PHE A 47 -7.18 12.76 -46.67
N PRO A 48 -7.13 12.87 -48.01
CA PRO A 48 -8.30 12.71 -48.88
C PRO A 48 -8.79 11.26 -49.14
N THR A 49 -8.35 10.26 -48.36
CA THR A 49 -8.60 8.83 -48.65
C THR A 49 -9.09 7.97 -47.47
N CYS A 50 -9.25 8.52 -46.27
CA CYS A 50 -9.82 7.76 -45.14
C CYS A 50 -11.33 8.06 -44.99
N THR A 51 -12.17 7.03 -45.18
CA THR A 51 -13.63 7.15 -45.02
C THR A 51 -14.03 6.75 -43.60
N ILE A 52 -14.46 7.72 -42.78
CA ILE A 52 -14.98 7.47 -41.44
C ILE A 52 -16.49 7.16 -41.54
N THR A 53 -16.88 5.96 -41.11
CA THR A 53 -18.29 5.55 -41.05
C THR A 53 -18.75 5.52 -39.60
N CYS A 54 -19.73 6.34 -39.25
CA CYS A 54 -20.30 6.37 -37.90
C CYS A 54 -21.34 5.26 -37.70
N ASN A 55 -21.48 4.79 -36.45
CA ASN A 55 -22.53 3.84 -36.06
C ASN A 55 -23.93 4.45 -36.22
N SER A 56 -24.95 3.60 -36.37
CA SER A 56 -26.35 4.03 -36.50
C SER A 56 -26.77 4.95 -35.34
N GLY A 57 -27.34 6.11 -35.66
CA GLY A 57 -27.68 7.17 -34.70
C GLY A 57 -26.68 8.33 -34.58
N TYR A 58 -25.55 8.25 -35.28
CA TYR A 58 -24.48 9.26 -35.24
C TYR A 58 -24.16 9.81 -36.65
N SER A 59 -23.90 11.11 -36.74
CA SER A 59 -23.47 11.81 -37.96
C SER A 59 -22.03 12.27 -37.84
N LEU A 60 -21.28 12.24 -38.95
CA LEU A 60 -19.91 12.76 -38.99
C LEU A 60 -19.92 14.29 -38.95
N SER A 61 -19.21 14.88 -37.99
CA SER A 61 -18.96 16.32 -37.89
C SER A 61 -17.46 16.58 -37.84
N GLY A 62 -16.87 16.93 -38.99
CA GLY A 62 -15.42 16.96 -39.14
C GLY A 62 -14.81 15.56 -38.94
N SER A 63 -13.92 15.42 -37.96
CA SER A 63 -13.18 14.18 -37.68
C SER A 63 -13.82 13.32 -36.58
N THR A 64 -15.00 13.71 -36.05
CA THR A 64 -15.67 13.03 -34.93
C THR A 64 -17.12 12.65 -35.27
N CYS A 65 -17.56 11.49 -34.76
CA CYS A 65 -18.96 11.07 -34.83
C CYS A 65 -19.74 11.72 -33.68
N VAL A 66 -20.67 12.61 -34.02
CA VAL A 66 -21.56 13.27 -33.04
C VAL A 66 -22.95 12.65 -33.12
N VAL A 67 -23.68 12.64 -31.99
CA VAL A 67 -25.07 12.18 -31.94
C VAL A 67 -25.90 13.00 -32.94
N ILE A 68 -26.77 12.35 -33.72
CA ILE A 68 -27.70 13.06 -34.60
C ILE A 68 -28.68 13.83 -33.72
N ALA A 69 -28.42 15.12 -33.51
CA ALA A 69 -29.35 16.01 -32.85
C ALA A 69 -30.59 16.16 -33.76
N SER A 70 -31.68 15.49 -33.37
CA SER A 70 -32.97 15.60 -34.04
C SER A 70 -33.54 17.00 -33.82
N ASN A 71 -33.17 17.94 -34.70
CA ASN A 71 -33.83 19.23 -34.85
C ASN A 71 -35.23 19.02 -35.43
N SER A 72 -36.15 18.56 -34.59
CA SER A 72 -37.59 18.49 -34.86
C SER A 72 -38.30 19.38 -33.85
N GLY A 73 -38.67 20.58 -34.29
CA GLY A 73 -39.63 21.39 -33.54
C GLY A 73 -41.01 20.74 -33.57
N GLY A 74 -41.67 20.67 -32.41
CA GLY A 74 -43.10 20.36 -32.28
C GLY A 74 -43.47 18.87 -32.25
N GLY A 75 -44.31 18.50 -31.27
CA GLY A 75 -44.93 17.18 -31.16
C GLY A 75 -44.32 16.30 -30.07
N GLY A 76 -45.14 15.84 -29.13
CA GLY A 76 -44.67 15.09 -27.96
C GLY A 76 -44.42 13.60 -28.25
N GLY A 77 -43.40 13.05 -27.58
CA GLY A 77 -43.10 11.63 -27.51
C GLY A 77 -42.25 11.36 -26.26
N GLY A 78 -42.63 10.37 -25.45
CA GLY A 78 -42.00 10.14 -24.15
C GLY A 78 -40.55 9.66 -24.26
N GLY A 79 -39.60 10.52 -23.89
CA GLY A 79 -38.18 10.16 -23.84
C GLY A 79 -37.87 9.18 -22.70
N THR A 80 -37.33 8.01 -23.06
CA THR A 80 -36.89 7.00 -22.10
C THR A 80 -35.79 7.56 -21.20
N THR A 81 -36.11 7.83 -19.93
CA THR A 81 -35.15 8.40 -18.96
C THR A 81 -34.21 7.29 -18.48
N TYR A 82 -32.90 7.48 -18.59
CA TYR A 82 -31.90 6.51 -18.11
C TYR A 82 -31.53 6.72 -16.64
N CYS A 83 -31.09 5.67 -15.95
CA CYS A 83 -30.74 5.72 -14.53
C CYS A 83 -29.38 6.39 -14.30
N THR A 84 -29.38 7.53 -13.61
CA THR A 84 -28.15 8.23 -13.18
C THR A 84 -27.54 7.62 -11.92
N THR A 85 -28.34 6.92 -11.12
CA THR A 85 -27.85 6.20 -9.93
C THR A 85 -28.63 4.91 -9.72
N VAL A 86 -27.92 3.82 -9.45
CA VAL A 86 -28.48 2.49 -9.15
C VAL A 86 -27.73 1.92 -7.95
N THR A 87 -28.45 1.52 -6.90
CA THR A 87 -27.87 0.86 -5.73
C THR A 87 -28.24 -0.62 -5.76
N TYR A 88 -27.28 -1.48 -5.43
CA TYR A 88 -27.41 -2.94 -5.51
C TYR A 88 -27.33 -3.58 -4.12
N SER A 89 -27.80 -4.82 -3.99
CA SER A 89 -27.58 -5.64 -2.80
C SER A 89 -26.13 -6.09 -2.68
N GLU A 90 -25.80 -6.65 -1.52
CA GLU A 90 -24.64 -7.52 -1.36
C GLU A 90 -24.67 -8.68 -2.38
N TRP A 91 -23.49 -9.21 -2.69
CA TRP A 91 -23.33 -10.33 -3.62
C TRP A 91 -23.80 -11.65 -2.98
N GLY A 92 -24.60 -12.42 -3.72
CA GLY A 92 -25.03 -13.75 -3.31
C GLY A 92 -23.89 -14.77 -3.24
N VAL A 93 -24.18 -15.99 -2.77
CA VAL A 93 -23.21 -17.09 -2.73
C VAL A 93 -22.72 -17.45 -4.14
N CYS A 94 -21.43 -17.79 -4.26
CA CYS A 94 -20.85 -18.22 -5.53
C CYS A 94 -21.42 -19.59 -5.94
N SER A 95 -22.05 -19.67 -7.11
CA SER A 95 -22.60 -20.92 -7.66
C SER A 95 -22.28 -20.99 -9.15
N ASN A 96 -21.75 -22.13 -9.62
CA ASN A 96 -21.33 -22.33 -11.01
C ASN A 96 -20.44 -21.19 -11.58
N ASN A 97 -19.47 -20.74 -10.77
CA ASN A 97 -18.55 -19.63 -11.08
C ASN A 97 -19.21 -18.26 -11.29
N LEU A 98 -20.46 -18.08 -10.88
CA LEU A 98 -21.20 -16.82 -10.96
C LEU A 98 -21.73 -16.38 -9.58
N GLN A 99 -21.59 -15.08 -9.28
CA GLN A 99 -22.33 -14.41 -8.21
C GLN A 99 -23.31 -13.42 -8.83
N THR A 100 -24.51 -13.33 -8.25
CA THR A 100 -25.54 -12.36 -8.64
C THR A 100 -25.89 -11.45 -7.46
N ARG A 101 -26.40 -10.26 -7.76
CA ARG A 101 -26.95 -9.29 -6.80
C ARG A 101 -28.21 -8.65 -7.38
N THR A 102 -29.09 -8.15 -6.52
CA THR A 102 -30.34 -7.49 -6.95
C THR A 102 -30.18 -5.97 -6.96
N VAL A 103 -31.05 -5.28 -7.69
CA VAL A 103 -31.13 -3.81 -7.64
C VAL A 103 -32.08 -3.42 -6.51
N LEU A 104 -31.59 -2.62 -5.56
CA LEU A 104 -32.37 -2.15 -4.40
C LEU A 104 -33.09 -0.84 -4.72
N THR A 105 -32.41 0.11 -5.36
CA THR A 105 -32.97 1.43 -5.71
C THR A 105 -32.47 1.91 -7.07
N LYS A 106 -33.28 2.75 -7.71
CA LYS A 106 -32.99 3.41 -8.99
C LYS A 106 -33.40 4.86 -8.90
N SER A 107 -32.58 5.76 -9.44
CA SER A 107 -32.89 7.19 -9.54
C SER A 107 -32.64 7.69 -10.96
N PRO A 108 -33.59 8.43 -11.59
CA PRO A 108 -34.96 8.71 -11.13
C PRO A 108 -35.86 7.46 -10.97
N SER A 109 -36.95 7.54 -10.21
CA SER A 109 -37.76 6.37 -9.81
C SER A 109 -38.32 5.51 -10.96
N ASN A 110 -38.47 6.09 -12.16
CA ASN A 110 -39.01 5.46 -13.36
C ASN A 110 -37.96 5.34 -14.49
N CYS A 111 -36.69 5.22 -14.14
CA CYS A 111 -35.60 5.15 -15.11
C CYS A 111 -35.34 3.74 -15.67
N THR A 112 -34.84 3.68 -16.90
CA THR A 112 -34.34 2.47 -17.56
C THR A 112 -32.84 2.33 -17.31
N MET A 113 -32.40 1.13 -16.93
CA MET A 113 -30.97 0.86 -16.71
C MET A 113 -30.25 0.66 -18.05
N THR A 114 -29.03 1.17 -18.17
CA THR A 114 -28.17 0.94 -19.35
C THR A 114 -27.72 -0.52 -19.43
N SER A 115 -27.23 -0.97 -20.59
CA SER A 115 -26.71 -2.33 -20.77
C SER A 115 -25.63 -2.69 -19.75
N ASP A 116 -24.71 -1.77 -19.45
CA ASP A 116 -23.63 -1.99 -18.49
C ASP A 116 -24.15 -2.13 -17.06
N GLN A 117 -25.14 -1.30 -16.68
CA GLN A 117 -25.84 -1.40 -15.40
C GLN A 117 -26.62 -2.73 -15.28
N GLN A 118 -27.17 -3.25 -16.39
CA GLN A 118 -27.84 -4.54 -16.42
C GLN A 118 -26.84 -5.71 -16.30
N ILE A 119 -25.64 -5.60 -16.86
CA ILE A 119 -24.58 -6.62 -16.72
C ILE A 119 -23.96 -6.58 -15.30
N ALA A 120 -23.85 -5.40 -14.69
CA ALA A 120 -23.31 -5.19 -13.34
C ALA A 120 -24.09 -5.86 -12.19
N VAL A 121 -25.19 -6.57 -12.47
CA VAL A 121 -25.91 -7.44 -11.51
C VAL A 121 -25.30 -8.84 -11.39
N GLN A 122 -24.33 -9.20 -12.24
CA GLN A 122 -23.63 -10.49 -12.24
C GLN A 122 -22.11 -10.28 -12.29
N LYS A 123 -21.34 -11.18 -11.68
CA LYS A 123 -19.88 -11.23 -11.82
C LYS A 123 -19.35 -12.66 -11.74
N ALA A 124 -18.19 -12.92 -12.33
CA ALA A 124 -17.46 -14.15 -12.13
C ALA A 124 -16.98 -14.29 -10.67
N CYS A 125 -16.94 -15.52 -10.18
CA CYS A 125 -16.37 -15.89 -8.89
C CYS A 125 -15.67 -17.24 -8.99
N GLN A 126 -14.73 -17.52 -8.08
CA GLN A 126 -14.19 -18.87 -7.91
C GLN A 126 -14.91 -19.58 -6.75
N PRO A 127 -15.22 -20.89 -6.86
CA PRO A 127 -15.77 -21.65 -5.75
C PRO A 127 -14.77 -21.72 -4.60
N ALA A 128 -15.24 -21.61 -3.36
CA ALA A 128 -14.40 -21.89 -2.21
C ALA A 128 -13.93 -23.35 -2.27
N ILE A 129 -12.61 -23.56 -2.14
CA ILE A 129 -12.01 -24.91 -2.17
C ILE A 129 -12.65 -25.73 -1.03
N PRO A 130 -13.22 -26.92 -1.30
CA PRO A 130 -13.76 -27.77 -0.25
C PRO A 130 -12.66 -28.14 0.75
N ALA A 131 -12.88 -27.86 2.03
CA ALA A 131 -11.95 -28.25 3.08
C ALA A 131 -11.82 -29.78 3.11
N THR A 132 -10.58 -30.27 3.08
CA THR A 132 -10.26 -31.70 3.11
C THR A 132 -10.89 -32.38 4.35
N PRO A 133 -11.53 -33.55 4.22
CA PRO A 133 -12.13 -34.23 5.36
C PRO A 133 -11.09 -34.54 6.44
N ALA A 134 -11.35 -34.09 7.68
CA ALA A 134 -10.49 -34.36 8.82
C ALA A 134 -10.64 -35.82 9.30
N THR A 135 -9.51 -36.50 9.52
CA THR A 135 -9.45 -37.84 10.12
C THR A 135 -10.06 -37.83 11.54
N PRO A 136 -10.79 -38.87 11.99
CA PRO A 136 -11.51 -38.82 13.27
C PRO A 136 -10.58 -38.71 14.48
N ALA A 137 -10.74 -37.65 15.27
CA ALA A 137 -10.14 -37.53 16.59
C ALA A 137 -11.00 -38.23 17.65
N THR A 138 -10.38 -38.97 18.55
CA THR A 138 -11.04 -39.65 19.67
C THR A 138 -11.63 -38.67 20.69
N SER A 139 -12.77 -39.08 21.25
CA SER A 139 -13.57 -38.31 22.22
C SER A 139 -12.79 -37.87 23.47
N THR A 140 -12.81 -36.58 23.75
CA THR A 140 -12.93 -36.04 25.12
C THR A 140 -14.04 -35.00 25.17
N THR A 141 -14.83 -35.03 26.25
CA THR A 141 -16.08 -34.28 26.42
C THR A 141 -15.85 -32.77 26.62
N PRO A 142 -16.83 -31.91 26.31
CA PRO A 142 -16.57 -30.50 26.03
C PRO A 142 -16.51 -29.62 27.27
N SER A 143 -15.49 -28.76 27.34
CA SER A 143 -15.62 -27.47 28.02
C SER A 143 -16.19 -26.44 27.05
N THR A 144 -17.20 -25.70 27.51
CA THR A 144 -17.90 -24.64 26.77
C THR A 144 -16.91 -23.72 26.03
N PRO A 145 -17.03 -23.55 24.69
CA PRO A 145 -16.25 -22.55 23.99
C PRO A 145 -16.58 -21.16 24.55
N ALA A 146 -15.56 -20.48 25.09
CA ALA A 146 -15.69 -19.06 25.37
C ALA A 146 -15.98 -18.34 24.05
N VAL A 147 -17.04 -17.52 24.05
CA VAL A 147 -17.37 -16.64 22.91
C VAL A 147 -16.11 -15.89 22.49
N PRO A 148 -15.75 -15.84 21.19
CA PRO A 148 -14.65 -15.02 20.74
C PRO A 148 -14.90 -13.58 21.18
N ALA A 149 -14.07 -13.08 22.08
CA ALA A 149 -14.17 -11.70 22.54
C ALA A 149 -14.01 -10.80 21.31
N THR A 150 -15.04 -9.99 21.05
CA THR A 150 -15.00 -8.93 20.02
C THR A 150 -13.68 -8.17 20.17
N PRO A 151 -12.93 -7.92 19.07
CA PRO A 151 -11.65 -7.22 19.17
C PRO A 151 -11.82 -5.89 19.90
N ALA A 152 -11.30 -5.81 21.13
CA ALA A 152 -11.36 -4.60 21.91
C ALA A 152 -10.57 -3.52 21.16
N THR A 153 -11.22 -2.38 20.90
CA THR A 153 -10.59 -1.21 20.28
C THR A 153 -9.28 -0.90 21.01
N PRO A 154 -8.13 -0.79 20.31
CA PRO A 154 -6.83 -0.73 20.99
C PRO A 154 -6.73 0.46 21.95
N ALA A 155 -6.55 0.18 23.24
CA ALA A 155 -5.99 1.16 24.15
C ALA A 155 -4.52 1.38 23.75
N VAL A 156 -4.15 2.61 23.41
CA VAL A 156 -2.80 2.96 22.93
C VAL A 156 -1.87 3.27 24.10
N PRO A 157 -0.83 2.46 24.29
CA PRO A 157 0.49 2.93 24.69
C PRO A 157 1.52 2.59 23.58
N ALA A 158 2.63 3.31 23.41
CA ALA A 158 3.20 4.33 24.27
C ALA A 158 3.87 5.45 23.45
N ALA A 159 3.41 6.67 23.63
CA ALA A 159 4.12 7.86 23.17
C ALA A 159 5.26 8.32 24.09
N SER A 160 5.46 7.59 25.20
CA SER A 160 6.25 8.04 26.36
C SER A 160 7.74 8.16 26.11
N GLN A 161 8.23 7.90 24.88
CA GLN A 161 9.64 7.69 24.62
C GLN A 161 10.15 8.05 23.20
N PHE A 162 9.47 8.95 22.47
CA PHE A 162 10.04 9.63 21.27
C PHE A 162 10.96 10.79 21.69
N ILE A 163 12.05 11.02 20.95
CA ILE A 163 12.99 12.13 21.19
C ILE A 163 12.73 13.27 20.19
N PHE A 164 12.15 14.37 20.67
CA PHE A 164 11.96 15.59 19.90
C PHE A 164 13.32 16.28 19.68
N THR A 165 13.78 16.32 18.43
CA THR A 165 15.04 16.96 18.02
C THR A 165 14.85 18.22 17.18
N LYS A 166 13.62 18.50 16.75
CA LYS A 166 13.24 19.65 15.91
C LYS A 166 12.15 20.46 16.59
N LYS A 167 12.21 21.78 16.38
CA LYS A 167 11.15 22.70 16.78
C LYS A 167 9.83 22.33 16.08
N LEU A 168 8.74 22.19 16.84
CA LEU A 168 7.39 21.97 16.30
C LEU A 168 6.47 23.14 16.64
N GLU A 169 5.68 23.61 15.67
CA GLU A 169 4.77 24.75 15.85
C GLU A 169 3.49 24.63 15.03
N TYR A 170 2.54 25.52 15.31
CA TYR A 170 1.22 25.56 14.68
C TYR A 170 1.29 25.57 13.15
N GLY A 171 0.46 24.74 12.51
CA GLY A 171 0.40 24.59 11.07
C GLY A 171 1.33 23.51 10.48
N MET A 172 2.30 22.99 11.25
CA MET A 172 3.14 21.88 10.77
C MET A 172 2.33 20.57 10.61
N LYS A 173 2.61 19.82 9.53
CA LYS A 173 2.10 18.46 9.31
C LYS A 173 3.25 17.50 9.05
N ASN A 174 3.55 16.61 9.99
CA ASN A 174 4.61 15.59 9.88
C ASN A 174 4.49 14.53 11.00
N ASP A 175 5.35 13.51 10.94
CA ASP A 175 5.36 12.42 11.92
C ASP A 175 5.82 12.87 13.32
N ASP A 176 6.73 13.85 13.42
CA ASP A 176 7.18 14.43 14.69
C ASP A 176 5.98 15.07 15.45
N VAL A 177 5.04 15.70 14.72
CA VAL A 177 3.77 16.23 15.25
C VAL A 177 2.80 15.12 15.64
N LEU A 178 2.78 13.98 14.93
CA LEU A 178 1.97 12.82 15.33
C LEU A 178 2.49 12.26 16.67
N GLN A 179 3.81 12.13 16.83
CA GLN A 179 4.43 11.70 18.09
C GLN A 179 4.17 12.70 19.23
N LEU A 180 4.16 14.01 18.93
CA LEU A 180 3.74 15.05 19.88
C LEU A 180 2.29 14.86 20.33
N GLN A 181 1.37 14.64 19.39
CA GLN A 181 -0.04 14.43 19.70
C GLN A 181 -0.25 13.17 20.56
N LEU A 182 0.34 12.04 20.16
CA LEU A 182 0.31 10.81 20.95
C LEU A 182 0.90 11.04 22.36
N ARG A 183 1.94 11.88 22.51
CA ARG A 183 2.52 12.24 23.81
C ARG A 183 1.55 13.05 24.66
N MET A 184 0.89 14.03 24.05
CA MET A 184 -0.12 14.84 24.72
C MET A 184 -1.35 14.01 25.12
N GLU A 185 -1.74 13.01 24.33
CA GLU A 185 -2.79 12.05 24.66
C GLU A 185 -2.40 11.19 25.87
N ALA A 186 -1.16 10.66 25.91
CA ALA A 186 -0.64 9.90 27.04
C ALA A 186 -0.55 10.72 28.34
N GLU A 187 -0.24 12.02 28.24
CA GLU A 187 -0.27 12.99 29.35
C GLU A 187 -1.68 13.43 29.77
N LYS A 188 -2.72 12.99 29.03
CA LYS A 188 -4.14 13.40 29.16
C LYS A 188 -4.40 14.89 28.91
N LEU A 189 -3.61 15.48 28.03
CA LEU A 189 -3.66 16.90 27.64
C LEU A 189 -4.25 17.11 26.23
N LEU A 190 -4.25 16.09 25.37
CA LEU A 190 -4.88 16.17 24.06
C LEU A 190 -6.36 15.78 24.11
N THR A 191 -7.21 16.61 23.51
CA THR A 191 -8.67 16.39 23.39
C THR A 191 -9.11 16.03 21.97
N ALA A 192 -8.19 16.07 21.00
CA ALA A 192 -8.42 15.75 19.59
C ALA A 192 -7.70 14.45 19.21
N THR A 193 -8.22 13.72 18.21
CA THR A 193 -7.57 12.51 17.70
C THR A 193 -6.20 12.83 17.08
N PRO A 194 -5.12 12.11 17.43
CA PRO A 194 -3.82 12.24 16.76
C PRO A 194 -3.93 11.99 15.25
N ASN A 195 -3.43 12.94 14.45
CA ASN A 195 -3.57 12.99 12.99
C ASN A 195 -2.35 13.58 12.26
N GLY A 196 -1.26 13.87 12.99
CA GLY A 196 -0.02 14.43 12.45
C GLY A 196 -0.08 15.91 12.09
N TYR A 197 -1.16 16.63 12.40
CA TYR A 197 -1.32 18.06 12.10
C TYR A 197 -1.37 18.92 13.37
N PHE A 198 -0.50 19.94 13.45
CA PHE A 198 -0.39 20.85 14.58
C PHE A 198 -1.47 21.94 14.48
N GLY A 199 -2.73 21.53 14.69
CA GLY A 199 -3.88 22.42 14.77
C GLY A 199 -4.12 22.97 16.18
N ASN A 200 -5.28 23.61 16.37
CA ASN A 200 -5.63 24.28 17.63
C ASN A 200 -5.66 23.34 18.85
N GLY A 201 -6.11 22.09 18.68
CA GLY A 201 -6.11 21.09 19.76
C GLY A 201 -4.70 20.72 20.23
N THR A 202 -3.75 20.56 19.29
CA THR A 202 -2.34 20.30 19.60
C THR A 202 -1.68 21.51 20.25
N LEU A 203 -1.98 22.72 19.76
CA LEU A 203 -1.51 23.97 20.36
C LEU A 203 -1.95 24.13 21.81
N GLN A 204 -3.22 23.85 22.11
CA GLN A 204 -3.72 23.91 23.49
C GLN A 204 -3.01 22.87 24.38
N ALA A 205 -2.90 21.63 23.91
CA ALA A 205 -2.23 20.58 24.66
C ALA A 205 -0.74 20.88 24.95
N VAL A 206 -0.01 21.48 24.00
CA VAL A 206 1.39 21.92 24.22
C VAL A 206 1.46 23.05 25.26
N LYS A 207 0.53 24.02 25.21
CA LYS A 207 0.46 25.08 26.24
C LYS A 207 0.19 24.51 27.63
N ASP A 208 -0.72 23.54 27.73
CA ASP A 208 -1.05 22.88 28.99
C ASP A 208 0.11 22.01 29.49
N PHE A 209 0.87 21.37 28.60
CA PHE A 209 2.11 20.65 28.94
C PHE A 209 3.19 21.60 29.46
N GLN A 210 3.41 22.74 28.78
CA GLN A 210 4.36 23.76 29.22
C GLN A 210 4.00 24.29 30.60
N LYS A 211 2.72 24.64 30.80
CA LYS A 211 2.18 25.09 32.09
C LYS A 211 2.34 24.03 33.19
N LYS A 212 2.06 22.76 32.91
CA LYS A 212 2.22 21.63 33.83
C LYS A 212 3.69 21.39 34.25
N ASN A 213 4.64 21.71 33.37
CA ASN A 213 6.08 21.48 33.59
C ASN A 213 6.86 22.75 33.98
N ASN A 214 6.18 23.85 34.34
CA ASN A 214 6.76 25.14 34.70
C ASN A 214 7.67 25.75 33.60
N LEU A 215 7.25 25.61 32.34
CA LEU A 215 7.91 26.21 31.16
C LEU A 215 7.17 27.49 30.71
N ASN A 216 7.85 28.29 29.89
CA ASN A 216 7.22 29.41 29.19
C ASN A 216 6.11 28.89 28.27
N VAL A 217 4.89 29.41 28.43
CA VAL A 217 3.69 28.95 27.71
C VAL A 217 3.62 29.59 26.31
N THR A 218 4.56 29.22 25.45
CA THR A 218 4.67 29.72 24.07
C THR A 218 3.68 29.03 23.12
N GLY A 219 3.26 27.80 23.43
CA GLY A 219 2.54 26.91 22.52
C GLY A 219 3.41 26.34 21.38
N VAL A 220 4.72 26.57 21.44
CA VAL A 220 5.72 26.09 20.48
C VAL A 220 6.61 25.09 21.20
N VAL A 221 6.89 23.95 20.57
CA VAL A 221 7.84 22.96 21.09
C VAL A 221 9.27 23.47 20.82
N ASP A 222 9.71 24.36 21.69
CA ASP A 222 11.07 24.94 21.72
C ASP A 222 12.06 24.02 22.45
N ALA A 223 13.34 24.42 22.54
CA ALA A 223 14.40 23.60 23.13
C ALA A 223 14.12 23.19 24.59
N ALA A 224 13.57 24.09 25.42
CA ALA A 224 13.22 23.79 26.80
C ALA A 224 12.00 22.85 26.90
N THR A 225 11.03 23.00 25.98
CA THR A 225 9.90 22.09 25.86
C THR A 225 10.33 20.70 25.40
N MET A 226 11.20 20.62 24.39
CA MET A 226 11.82 19.37 23.94
C MET A 226 12.60 18.69 25.07
N GLU A 227 13.38 19.44 25.86
CA GLU A 227 14.10 18.88 27.00
C GLU A 227 13.15 18.21 28.01
N LYS A 228 12.02 18.83 28.36
CA LYS A 228 11.02 18.21 29.26
C LYS A 228 10.26 17.04 28.64
N LEU A 229 10.01 17.07 27.33
CA LEU A 229 9.42 15.92 26.62
C LEU A 229 10.40 14.72 26.61
N ASN A 230 11.69 14.99 26.38
CA ASN A 230 12.74 13.99 26.21
C ASN A 230 13.28 13.43 27.54
N THR A 231 13.33 14.22 28.62
CA THR A 231 13.88 13.80 29.94
C THR A 231 13.01 12.79 30.70
N THR A 232 11.83 12.45 30.15
CA THR A 232 11.07 11.25 30.59
C THR A 232 11.70 9.93 30.11
N ILE A 233 12.81 10.00 29.36
CA ILE A 233 13.59 8.86 28.86
C ILE A 233 14.98 8.92 29.52
N PRO A 234 15.44 7.87 30.22
CA PRO A 234 16.80 7.84 30.74
C PRO A 234 17.80 7.84 29.55
N PRO A 235 18.82 8.71 29.55
CA PRO A 235 19.69 8.96 28.38
C PRO A 235 20.67 7.83 28.06
N ASN A 236 20.45 6.62 28.58
CA ASN A 236 21.33 5.46 28.40
C ASN A 236 20.57 4.13 28.21
N ALA A 237 19.34 4.18 27.69
CA ALA A 237 18.62 3.00 27.20
C ALA A 237 19.23 2.52 25.87
N GLY A 238 20.37 1.83 25.95
CA GLY A 238 20.83 0.96 24.88
C GLY A 238 19.77 -0.11 24.57
N MET A 239 19.74 -0.64 23.34
CA MET A 239 18.79 -1.66 22.88
C MET A 239 18.53 -2.72 23.98
N ALA A 240 17.33 -2.69 24.58
CA ALA A 240 16.96 -3.64 25.61
C ALA A 240 16.92 -5.04 24.99
N SER A 241 17.92 -5.86 25.30
CA SER A 241 18.11 -7.18 24.68
C SER A 241 18.25 -8.28 25.72
N ILE A 242 17.46 -9.33 25.54
CA ILE A 242 17.37 -10.49 26.42
C ILE A 242 18.04 -11.67 25.71
N ALA A 243 18.89 -12.41 26.40
CA ALA A 243 19.47 -13.63 25.84
C ALA A 243 18.37 -14.70 25.69
N VAL A 244 18.34 -15.43 24.58
CA VAL A 244 17.44 -16.57 24.42
C VAL A 244 18.17 -17.82 24.89
N ILE A 245 17.82 -18.35 26.06
CA ILE A 245 18.47 -19.55 26.61
C ILE A 245 17.93 -20.84 25.98
N ASN A 246 16.65 -20.86 25.60
CA ASN A 246 15.96 -22.07 25.14
C ASN A 246 16.20 -22.34 23.64
N ASP A 247 17.11 -23.27 23.32
CA ASP A 247 17.44 -23.64 21.94
C ASP A 247 16.25 -24.16 21.11
N ALA A 248 15.35 -24.93 21.71
CA ALA A 248 14.21 -25.50 20.99
C ALA A 248 13.18 -24.43 20.58
N LEU A 249 12.96 -23.41 21.42
CA LEU A 249 12.15 -22.24 21.06
C LEU A 249 12.90 -21.30 20.13
N TYR A 250 14.20 -21.07 20.36
CA TYR A 250 15.05 -20.27 19.48
C TYR A 250 15.05 -20.80 18.05
N LEU A 251 15.25 -22.09 17.81
CA LEU A 251 15.28 -22.65 16.46
C LEU A 251 13.97 -22.50 15.70
N LYS A 252 12.83 -22.46 16.40
CA LYS A 252 11.48 -22.25 15.83
C LYS A 252 11.15 -20.77 15.57
N LEU A 253 11.73 -19.88 16.38
CA LEU A 253 11.36 -18.46 16.43
C LEU A 253 12.47 -17.51 15.95
N LYS A 254 13.67 -17.99 15.67
CA LYS A 254 14.79 -17.18 15.16
C LYS A 254 14.37 -16.43 13.89
N GLY A 255 14.73 -15.15 13.85
CA GLY A 255 14.36 -14.23 12.79
C GLY A 255 12.88 -13.86 12.72
N ARG A 256 12.02 -14.35 13.64
CA ARG A 256 10.65 -13.84 13.77
C ARG A 256 10.61 -12.60 14.65
N ILE A 257 9.60 -11.77 14.41
CA ILE A 257 9.07 -10.83 15.40
C ILE A 257 8.02 -11.57 16.23
N ILE A 258 8.07 -11.42 17.55
CA ILE A 258 7.09 -11.94 18.50
C ILE A 258 6.39 -10.80 19.23
N LEU A 259 5.09 -10.97 19.52
CA LEU A 259 4.24 -9.97 20.18
C LEU A 259 3.66 -10.56 21.46
N LYS A 260 3.97 -9.99 22.63
CA LYS A 260 3.39 -10.41 23.91
C LYS A 260 1.95 -9.91 24.01
N VAL A 261 1.00 -10.75 23.61
CA VAL A 261 -0.43 -10.40 23.53
C VAL A 261 -1.04 -10.06 24.90
N GLU A 262 -0.49 -10.63 25.97
CA GLU A 262 -0.90 -10.39 27.36
C GLU A 262 -0.19 -9.20 28.03
N ALA A 263 0.85 -8.63 27.39
CA ALA A 263 1.66 -7.53 27.93
C ALA A 263 1.58 -6.29 27.03
N LYS A 264 0.35 -5.80 26.79
CA LYS A 264 0.06 -4.57 26.01
C LYS A 264 0.64 -4.57 24.58
N GLY A 265 0.97 -5.73 24.01
CA GLY A 265 1.53 -5.86 22.66
C GLY A 265 3.03 -5.57 22.55
N GLU A 266 3.80 -5.68 23.64
CA GLU A 266 5.28 -5.59 23.60
C GLU A 266 5.88 -6.49 22.50
N ALA A 267 6.59 -5.88 21.55
CA ALA A 267 7.16 -6.55 20.39
C ALA A 267 8.66 -6.83 20.58
N TYR A 268 9.15 -7.97 20.10
CA TYR A 268 10.58 -8.32 20.11
C TYR A 268 11.01 -8.98 18.80
N TYR A 269 12.19 -8.62 18.28
CA TYR A 269 12.85 -9.31 17.17
C TYR A 269 13.88 -10.30 17.71
N ILE A 270 13.78 -11.57 17.33
CA ILE A 270 14.74 -12.60 17.73
C ILE A 270 15.85 -12.67 16.68
N ASN A 271 17.01 -12.08 16.94
CA ASN A 271 18.09 -12.01 15.97
C ASN A 271 18.70 -13.41 15.73
N PRO A 272 18.70 -13.94 14.49
CA PRO A 272 19.28 -15.25 14.18
C PRO A 272 20.81 -15.28 14.24
N SER A 273 21.47 -14.12 14.35
CA SER A 273 22.93 -13.99 14.32
C SER A 273 23.59 -14.04 15.72
N ASP A 274 22.92 -13.60 16.78
CA ASP A 274 23.50 -13.48 18.13
C ASP A 274 22.69 -14.16 19.25
N LYS A 275 21.60 -14.88 18.91
CA LYS A 275 20.72 -15.59 19.86
C LYS A 275 20.14 -14.68 20.95
N ARG A 276 19.94 -13.38 20.65
CA ARG A 276 19.25 -12.43 21.53
C ARG A 276 17.91 -12.00 20.93
N MET A 277 16.94 -11.73 21.80
CA MET A 277 15.74 -10.99 21.42
C MET A 277 15.92 -9.51 21.77
N TYR A 278 15.52 -8.65 20.85
CA TYR A 278 15.64 -7.20 20.92
C TYR A 278 14.26 -6.57 21.06
N SER A 279 14.04 -5.73 22.08
CA SER A 279 12.78 -4.99 22.22
C SER A 279 12.57 -4.06 21.02
N LEU A 280 11.38 -4.14 20.44
CA LEU A 280 10.87 -3.29 19.36
C LEU A 280 9.76 -2.36 19.87
N GLY A 281 9.66 -2.15 21.18
CA GLY A 281 8.53 -1.46 21.82
C GLY A 281 8.32 0.00 21.40
N ARG A 282 9.21 0.56 20.57
CA ARG A 282 9.11 1.90 19.99
C ARG A 282 9.48 1.87 18.50
N PRO A 283 8.90 2.78 17.68
CA PRO A 283 9.38 3.04 16.32
C PRO A 283 10.90 3.29 16.28
N ASP A 284 11.42 4.14 17.16
CA ASP A 284 12.86 4.50 17.18
C ASP A 284 13.76 3.35 17.65
N ASP A 285 13.32 2.55 18.64
CA ASP A 285 14.06 1.36 19.07
C ASP A 285 14.07 0.31 17.97
N ALA A 286 12.93 0.06 17.34
CA ALA A 286 12.82 -0.85 16.22
C ALA A 286 13.75 -0.42 15.07
N PHE A 287 13.77 0.87 14.72
CA PHE A 287 14.66 1.42 13.71
C PHE A 287 16.14 1.33 14.11
N LYS A 288 16.47 1.53 15.39
CA LYS A 288 17.82 1.33 15.93
C LYS A 288 18.26 -0.13 15.86
N VAL A 289 17.38 -1.07 16.22
CA VAL A 289 17.59 -2.52 16.03
C VAL A 289 17.84 -2.83 14.55
N MET A 290 17.03 -2.28 13.64
CA MET A 290 17.23 -2.49 12.20
C MET A 290 18.57 -1.97 11.70
N ARG A 291 19.03 -0.80 12.18
CA ARG A 291 20.31 -0.22 11.73
C ARG A 291 21.54 -0.87 12.37
N GLU A 292 21.50 -1.21 13.66
CA GLU A 292 22.65 -1.81 14.35
C GLU A 292 22.72 -3.35 14.20
N LYS A 293 21.62 -4.02 13.85
CA LYS A 293 21.55 -5.48 13.61
C LYS A 293 21.26 -5.85 12.16
N GLY A 294 21.03 -4.86 11.31
CA GLY A 294 20.88 -5.04 9.87
C GLY A 294 22.18 -5.49 9.22
N ILE A 295 22.08 -6.45 8.31
CA ILE A 295 23.21 -6.97 7.55
C ILE A 295 23.26 -6.22 6.21
N GLY A 296 24.45 -5.78 5.78
CA GLY A 296 24.60 -5.15 4.47
C GLY A 296 24.22 -6.10 3.33
N ILE A 297 23.46 -5.62 2.35
CA ILE A 297 23.12 -6.37 1.14
C ILE A 297 23.27 -5.49 -0.11
N THR A 298 23.71 -6.12 -1.20
CA THR A 298 23.77 -5.51 -2.54
C THR A 298 22.40 -5.55 -3.21
N ASN A 299 22.13 -4.59 -4.09
CA ASN A 299 20.87 -4.47 -4.83
C ASN A 299 20.62 -5.74 -5.67
N ALA A 300 21.68 -6.30 -6.28
CA ALA A 300 21.63 -7.54 -7.04
C ALA A 300 21.22 -8.78 -6.21
N ASN A 301 21.48 -8.81 -4.90
CA ASN A 301 21.05 -9.90 -4.02
C ASN A 301 19.68 -9.62 -3.38
N LEU A 302 19.39 -8.37 -3.05
CA LEU A 302 18.07 -7.98 -2.54
C LEU A 302 16.98 -8.21 -3.60
N ASN A 303 17.26 -7.93 -4.88
CA ASN A 303 16.32 -8.09 -6.01
C ASN A 303 16.01 -9.55 -6.38
N LYS A 304 16.64 -10.53 -5.72
CA LYS A 304 16.24 -11.95 -5.78
C LYS A 304 15.13 -12.31 -4.80
N ILE A 305 14.71 -11.36 -3.96
CA ILE A 305 13.68 -11.54 -2.94
C ILE A 305 12.45 -10.72 -3.35
N GLN A 306 11.30 -11.37 -3.53
CA GLN A 306 10.05 -10.68 -3.87
C GLN A 306 9.68 -9.67 -2.78
N ILE A 307 9.19 -8.50 -3.17
CA ILE A 307 8.68 -7.50 -2.24
C ILE A 307 7.34 -7.97 -1.65
N GLY A 308 7.20 -7.83 -0.34
CA GLY A 308 5.95 -7.99 0.39
C GLY A 308 5.33 -6.61 0.60
N LEU A 309 4.10 -6.42 0.11
CA LEU A 309 3.37 -5.17 0.34
C LEU A 309 2.81 -5.12 1.76
N SER A 310 3.01 -3.97 2.40
CA SER A 310 2.42 -3.59 3.68
C SER A 310 1.73 -2.26 3.52
N ASP A 311 0.82 -1.92 4.44
CA ASP A 311 0.13 -0.63 4.42
C ASP A 311 1.12 0.46 4.89
N LEU A 312 1.92 0.94 3.95
CA LEU A 312 2.86 2.04 4.16
C LEU A 312 2.09 3.35 4.17
N SER A 313 2.45 4.25 5.07
CA SER A 313 1.88 5.59 5.12
C SER A 313 2.51 6.51 4.06
N GLY A 314 2.26 7.82 4.10
CA GLY A 314 2.94 8.81 3.26
C GLY A 314 2.12 9.31 2.08
N ALA A 315 2.82 9.92 1.13
CA ALA A 315 2.28 10.33 -0.16
C ALA A 315 2.43 9.19 -1.19
N ASP A 316 1.59 9.30 -2.21
CA ASP A 316 1.35 8.39 -3.32
C ASP A 316 1.01 9.34 -4.46
N THR A 317 1.97 9.57 -5.36
CA THR A 317 1.98 10.74 -6.25
C THR A 317 1.18 10.51 -7.53
N ASP A 318 1.09 9.27 -8.02
CA ASP A 318 0.28 8.89 -9.19
C ASP A 318 -1.02 8.15 -8.85
N GLY A 319 -1.17 7.63 -7.62
CA GLY A 319 -2.39 7.00 -7.13
C GLY A 319 -2.50 5.50 -7.40
N ASP A 320 -1.42 4.80 -7.79
CA ASP A 320 -1.42 3.33 -7.89
C ASP A 320 -1.53 2.66 -6.49
N GLY A 321 -1.13 3.38 -5.44
CA GLY A 321 -1.19 2.97 -4.05
C GLY A 321 -0.01 2.11 -3.59
N LEU A 322 1.15 2.23 -4.23
CA LEU A 322 2.44 2.28 -3.56
C LEU A 322 2.59 3.64 -2.86
N SER A 323 3.72 3.87 -2.21
CA SER A 323 4.02 5.20 -1.65
C SER A 323 5.35 5.68 -2.18
N ASP A 324 5.51 7.00 -2.32
CA ASP A 324 6.68 7.60 -2.97
C ASP A 324 8.01 7.07 -2.38
N LEU A 325 7.99 6.76 -1.08
CA LEU A 325 9.14 6.25 -0.33
C LEU A 325 9.48 4.80 -0.66
N LEU A 326 8.47 3.95 -0.91
CA LEU A 326 8.68 2.58 -1.39
C LEU A 326 9.14 2.58 -2.84
N GLU A 327 8.46 3.35 -3.69
CA GLU A 327 8.80 3.51 -5.09
C GLU A 327 10.25 3.99 -5.27
N THR A 328 10.65 5.02 -4.53
CA THR A 328 12.04 5.49 -4.46
C THR A 328 13.02 4.38 -4.05
N ALA A 329 12.60 3.44 -3.18
CA ALA A 329 13.43 2.37 -2.64
C ALA A 329 13.51 1.11 -3.54
N ILE A 330 12.58 0.96 -4.50
CA ILE A 330 12.59 -0.08 -5.55
C ILE A 330 13.04 0.47 -6.91
N GLY A 331 12.95 1.79 -7.08
CA GLY A 331 13.37 2.56 -8.25
C GLY A 331 12.31 2.71 -9.34
N THR A 332 11.02 2.67 -9.01
CA THR A 332 9.92 3.02 -9.93
C THR A 332 9.80 4.56 -10.09
N ASP A 333 8.97 5.02 -11.03
CA ASP A 333 8.76 6.44 -11.36
C ASP A 333 7.49 6.98 -10.69
N LEU A 334 7.69 7.81 -9.64
CA LEU A 334 6.68 8.46 -8.79
C LEU A 334 5.51 9.16 -9.52
N ASN A 335 5.59 9.34 -10.83
CA ASN A 335 4.62 10.06 -11.64
C ASN A 335 3.88 9.13 -12.62
N LYS A 336 4.04 7.81 -12.47
CA LYS A 336 3.52 6.79 -13.38
C LYS A 336 3.18 5.50 -12.63
N ALA A 337 1.88 5.25 -12.52
CA ALA A 337 1.34 4.01 -11.98
C ALA A 337 1.79 2.74 -12.73
N ASP A 338 2.35 2.88 -13.94
CA ASP A 338 3.01 1.85 -14.75
C ASP A 338 4.35 2.45 -15.21
N THR A 339 5.45 2.04 -14.57
CA THR A 339 6.79 2.60 -14.78
C THR A 339 7.40 2.20 -16.12
N ASP A 340 7.16 0.96 -16.57
CA ASP A 340 7.82 0.38 -17.75
C ASP A 340 7.00 0.48 -19.05
N GLY A 341 5.69 0.70 -18.91
CA GLY A 341 4.73 0.96 -19.98
C GLY A 341 4.17 -0.30 -20.63
N ASP A 342 4.22 -1.46 -19.99
CA ASP A 342 3.69 -2.73 -20.54
C ASP A 342 2.17 -2.91 -20.38
N GLY A 343 1.51 -2.06 -19.56
CA GLY A 343 0.07 -2.05 -19.33
C GLY A 343 -0.37 -2.66 -17.99
N PHE A 344 0.55 -3.13 -17.16
CA PHE A 344 0.29 -3.49 -15.76
C PHE A 344 0.85 -2.43 -14.83
N GLY A 345 0.13 -2.13 -13.74
CA GLY A 345 0.60 -1.13 -12.78
C GLY A 345 1.67 -1.71 -11.84
N ASP A 346 2.61 -0.88 -11.39
CA ASP A 346 3.78 -1.28 -10.60
C ASP A 346 3.38 -2.12 -9.37
N LYS A 347 2.33 -1.70 -8.66
CA LYS A 347 1.75 -2.47 -7.55
C LYS A 347 1.18 -3.82 -7.94
N GLU A 348 0.46 -3.90 -9.06
CA GLU A 348 -0.14 -5.13 -9.56
C GLU A 348 0.95 -6.13 -9.93
N GLU A 349 2.01 -5.67 -10.58
CA GLU A 349 3.19 -6.46 -10.86
C GLU A 349 3.86 -6.99 -9.59
N LEU A 350 4.11 -6.14 -8.59
CA LEU A 350 4.74 -6.56 -7.32
C LEU A 350 3.92 -7.63 -6.57
N ILE A 351 2.58 -7.52 -6.59
CA ILE A 351 1.67 -8.52 -6.03
C ILE A 351 1.85 -9.87 -6.74
N ASN A 352 1.87 -9.86 -8.08
CA ASN A 352 1.95 -11.04 -8.91
C ASN A 352 3.39 -11.60 -9.08
N GLY A 353 4.43 -10.81 -8.76
CA GLY A 353 5.84 -11.20 -8.88
C GLY A 353 6.54 -10.77 -10.18
N PHE A 354 5.92 -9.88 -10.95
CA PHE A 354 6.52 -9.25 -12.13
C PHE A 354 7.45 -8.09 -11.74
N ASN A 355 8.27 -7.64 -12.68
CA ASN A 355 9.33 -6.64 -12.48
C ASN A 355 8.90 -5.27 -13.02
N PRO A 356 8.56 -4.29 -12.15
CA PRO A 356 7.94 -3.01 -12.54
C PRO A 356 8.91 -1.99 -13.14
N LYS A 357 9.84 -2.47 -13.94
CA LYS A 357 10.98 -1.74 -14.51
C LYS A 357 11.46 -2.36 -15.83
N GLY A 358 10.71 -3.30 -16.40
CA GLY A 358 11.07 -4.03 -17.61
C GLY A 358 10.58 -5.47 -17.56
N THR A 359 9.77 -5.85 -18.54
CA THR A 359 9.36 -7.21 -18.95
C THR A 359 9.89 -8.40 -18.12
N GLY A 360 8.96 -9.17 -17.56
CA GLY A 360 9.21 -10.51 -17.01
C GLY A 360 9.09 -10.59 -15.50
N ASN A 361 9.39 -11.77 -14.95
CA ASN A 361 9.30 -12.00 -13.50
C ASN A 361 10.52 -11.44 -12.78
N ILE A 362 10.32 -10.96 -11.55
CA ILE A 362 11.41 -10.84 -10.58
C ILE A 362 12.06 -12.23 -10.46
N SER A 363 13.38 -12.32 -10.65
CA SER A 363 14.11 -13.59 -10.60
C SER A 363 14.24 -14.08 -9.14
N THR A 364 13.14 -14.63 -8.62
CA THR A 364 13.03 -15.02 -7.22
C THR A 364 13.76 -16.32 -6.93
N GLN A 365 14.99 -16.22 -6.42
CA GLN A 365 15.60 -17.33 -5.70
C GLN A 365 15.27 -17.18 -4.22
N ILE A 366 14.43 -18.08 -3.70
CA ILE A 366 14.26 -18.21 -2.25
C ILE A 366 15.63 -18.63 -1.70
N ILE A 367 16.28 -17.72 -0.98
CA ILE A 367 17.54 -17.96 -0.28
C ILE A 367 17.19 -18.18 1.19
N PRO A 368 17.11 -19.42 1.70
CA PRO A 368 16.63 -19.69 3.06
C PRO A 368 17.53 -19.07 4.14
N SER A 369 18.78 -18.75 3.80
CA SER A 369 19.71 -18.05 4.69
C SER A 369 19.40 -16.55 4.86
N TYR A 370 18.44 -16.00 4.10
CA TYR A 370 17.94 -14.62 4.25
C TYR A 370 16.68 -14.53 5.10
N ALA A 371 15.95 -15.64 5.27
CA ALA A 371 14.71 -15.70 6.05
C ALA A 371 14.91 -15.19 7.48
N GLY A 372 14.07 -14.23 7.90
CA GLY A 372 14.08 -13.64 9.22
C GLY A 372 15.26 -12.71 9.52
N LYS A 373 15.98 -12.25 8.50
CA LYS A 373 17.01 -11.21 8.67
C LYS A 373 16.47 -9.83 8.34
N ILE A 374 17.07 -8.84 8.98
CA ILE A 374 16.97 -7.43 8.58
C ILE A 374 18.20 -7.13 7.72
N PHE A 375 18.00 -6.48 6.58
CA PHE A 375 19.04 -6.06 5.66
C PHE A 375 19.04 -4.54 5.48
N LEU A 376 20.21 -4.00 5.19
CA LEU A 376 20.43 -2.61 4.81
C LEU A 376 21.01 -2.58 3.40
N GLN A 377 20.41 -1.84 2.47
CA GLN A 377 21.02 -1.60 1.15
C GLN A 377 22.32 -0.82 1.33
N VAL A 378 23.45 -1.38 0.88
CA VAL A 378 24.76 -0.71 0.92
C VAL A 378 25.10 0.05 -0.37
N GLU A 379 24.32 -0.19 -1.42
CA GLU A 379 24.42 0.44 -2.74
C GLU A 379 23.29 1.47 -2.99
N GLY A 380 22.48 1.75 -1.96
CA GLY A 380 21.35 2.69 -1.96
C GLY A 380 21.54 3.84 -0.96
N LYS A 381 20.44 4.39 -0.44
CA LYS A 381 20.41 5.42 0.61
C LYS A 381 20.43 4.84 2.04
N GLY A 382 20.66 3.54 2.19
CA GLY A 382 20.64 2.83 3.47
C GLY A 382 19.25 2.32 3.87
N GLU A 383 18.44 1.97 2.88
CA GLU A 383 17.09 1.42 2.97
C GLU A 383 17.09 0.13 3.78
N ALA A 384 16.19 0.04 4.76
CA ALA A 384 16.05 -1.13 5.63
C ALA A 384 14.91 -2.06 5.16
N TRP A 385 15.19 -3.37 5.17
CA TRP A 385 14.28 -4.40 4.68
C TRP A 385 14.23 -5.58 5.65
N TYR A 386 13.05 -6.09 5.97
CA TYR A 386 12.88 -7.32 6.76
C TYR A 386 12.40 -8.46 5.86
N VAL A 387 13.10 -9.59 5.84
CA VAL A 387 12.65 -10.77 5.11
C VAL A 387 11.82 -11.65 6.04
N ASN A 388 10.52 -11.76 5.80
CA ASN A 388 9.64 -12.54 6.65
C ASN A 388 9.91 -14.06 6.46
N PRO A 389 10.21 -14.83 7.53
CA PRO A 389 10.49 -16.27 7.41
C PRO A 389 9.25 -17.13 7.15
N VAL A 390 8.05 -16.55 6.98
CA VAL A 390 6.81 -17.27 6.63
C VAL A 390 6.60 -17.32 5.12
N ASP A 391 6.63 -16.17 4.45
CA ASP A 391 6.38 -16.03 3.01
C ASP A 391 7.66 -15.83 2.17
N ASN A 392 8.80 -15.62 2.83
CA ASN A 392 10.11 -15.30 2.24
C ASN A 392 10.14 -13.99 1.42
N LYS A 393 9.17 -13.09 1.62
CA LYS A 393 9.15 -11.77 0.98
C LYS A 393 9.91 -10.73 1.81
N ARG A 394 10.51 -9.74 1.12
CA ARG A 394 11.16 -8.56 1.73
C ARG A 394 10.13 -7.46 1.95
N TYR A 395 9.97 -7.02 3.18
CA TYR A 395 9.11 -5.89 3.55
C TYR A 395 9.97 -4.66 3.76
N PHE A 396 9.60 -3.57 3.08
CA PHE A 396 10.27 -2.28 3.26
C PHE A 396 9.95 -1.72 4.64
N LEU A 397 10.99 -1.32 5.38
CA LEU A 397 10.82 -0.80 6.73
C LEU A 397 10.72 0.74 6.74
N GLY A 398 11.13 1.43 5.68
CA GLY A 398 10.83 2.85 5.45
C GLY A 398 11.05 3.76 6.66
N ARG A 399 9.98 4.42 7.11
CA ARG A 399 9.97 5.23 8.33
C ARG A 399 9.73 4.37 9.57
N PRO A 400 10.13 4.84 10.77
CA PRO A 400 9.86 4.15 12.04
C PRO A 400 8.41 3.67 12.23
N ALA A 401 7.41 4.46 11.79
CA ALA A 401 5.99 4.10 11.88
C ALA A 401 5.59 2.96 10.92
N ASP A 402 6.09 2.99 9.69
CA ASP A 402 5.88 1.93 8.70
C ASP A 402 6.53 0.62 9.18
N ALA A 403 7.77 0.72 9.66
CA ALA A 403 8.52 -0.39 10.22
C ALA A 403 7.78 -1.06 11.39
N PHE A 404 7.23 -0.26 12.31
CA PHE A 404 6.42 -0.74 13.42
C PHE A 404 5.13 -1.42 12.94
N ASN A 405 4.47 -0.89 11.91
CA ASN A 405 3.29 -1.51 11.31
C ASN A 405 3.59 -2.86 10.64
N VAL A 406 4.68 -2.94 9.87
CA VAL A 406 5.20 -4.20 9.30
C VAL A 406 5.45 -5.22 10.42
N MET A 407 6.18 -4.81 11.46
CA MET A 407 6.53 -5.68 12.59
C MET A 407 5.32 -6.18 13.37
N ARG A 408 4.28 -5.35 13.52
CA ARG A 408 3.02 -5.74 14.14
C ARG A 408 2.17 -6.65 13.24
N LYS A 409 2.12 -6.40 11.92
CA LYS A 409 1.32 -7.17 10.95
C LYS A 409 1.90 -8.58 10.71
N LEU A 410 3.22 -8.72 10.76
CA LEU A 410 3.95 -9.98 10.55
C LEU A 410 4.37 -10.67 11.86
N GLY A 411 4.13 -10.04 13.00
CA GLY A 411 4.53 -10.52 14.32
C GLY A 411 3.70 -11.70 14.80
N LEU A 412 4.35 -12.72 15.35
CA LEU A 412 3.69 -13.88 15.94
C LEU A 412 3.29 -13.61 17.39
N GLY A 413 2.00 -13.74 17.71
CA GLY A 413 1.52 -13.65 19.09
C GLY A 413 2.12 -14.74 19.98
N ILE A 414 2.59 -14.37 21.18
CA ILE A 414 3.13 -15.28 22.20
C ILE A 414 2.51 -14.96 23.57
N ALA A 415 2.13 -16.00 24.32
CA ALA A 415 1.68 -15.88 25.70
C ALA A 415 2.87 -15.60 26.63
N ASN A 416 2.66 -14.90 27.75
CA ASN A 416 3.73 -14.55 28.70
C ASN A 416 4.45 -15.80 29.22
N LYS A 417 3.72 -16.89 29.47
CA LYS A 417 4.30 -18.19 29.89
C LYS A 417 5.32 -18.75 28.90
N ASP A 418 5.07 -18.65 27.60
CA ASP A 418 5.98 -19.17 26.57
C ASP A 418 7.11 -18.17 26.25
N PHE A 419 6.86 -16.87 26.40
CA PHE A 419 7.90 -15.85 26.39
C PHE A 419 8.90 -16.05 27.55
N ASP A 420 8.40 -16.31 28.77
CA ASP A 420 9.24 -16.54 29.95
C ASP A 420 10.03 -17.85 29.84
N ARG A 421 9.58 -18.83 29.05
CA ARG A 421 10.34 -20.06 28.73
C ARG A 421 11.48 -19.86 27.73
N MET A 422 11.61 -18.66 27.14
CA MET A 422 12.69 -18.34 26.21
C MET A 422 13.95 -17.77 26.87
N LYS A 423 13.82 -17.11 28.03
CA LYS A 423 14.83 -16.24 28.64
C LYS A 423 15.47 -16.84 29.89
#